data_AF-A0A929DZ05-F1
#
_entry.id   AF-A0A929DZ05-F1
#
_cell.length_a   1.000
_cell.length_b   1.000
_cell.length_c   1.000
_cell.angle_alpha   90.00
_cell.angle_beta   90.00
_cell.angle_gamma   90.00
#
_symmetry.space_group_name_H-M   'P 1'
#
loop_
_entity.id
_entity.type
_entity.pdbx_description
1 polymer ?
#
loop_
_entity_poly.entity_id
_entity_poly.type
_entity_poly.pdbx_seq_one_letter_code
_entity_poly.pdbx_strand_id
1 'polypeptide(L)' 'TMYLQHRSPGKALEANWLPAPEGPFSVVLRLYWPKEEALAGTWIIPEIMVLK' A
#
# COMPACT_ATOMS: atom_id res chain seq x y z
N THR A 1 -7.02 2.76 5.09
CA THR A 1 -6.52 1.37 4.99
C THR A 1 -6.48 0.99 3.53
N MET A 2 -5.47 0.24 3.09
CA MET A 2 -5.39 -0.30 1.73
C MET A 2 -5.25 -1.81 1.81
N TYR A 3 -6.05 -2.57 1.06
CA TYR A 3 -5.96 -4.03 0.98
C TYR A 3 -5.19 -4.43 -0.27
N LEU A 4 -4.22 -5.33 -0.13
CA LEU A 4 -3.40 -5.85 -1.22
C LEU A 4 -3.56 -7.37 -1.27
N GLN A 5 -4.36 -7.88 -2.20
CA GLN A 5 -4.61 -9.32 -2.33
C GLN A 5 -5.20 -9.66 -3.69
N HIS A 6 -5.10 -10.92 -4.11
CA HIS A 6 -5.53 -11.38 -5.44
C HIS A 6 -7.04 -11.26 -5.67
N ARG A 7 -7.85 -11.62 -4.67
CA ARG A 7 -9.31 -11.61 -4.76
C ARG A 7 -9.90 -10.38 -4.07
N SER A 8 -10.97 -9.82 -4.63
CA SER A 8 -11.70 -8.71 -4.00
C SER A 8 -12.11 -9.07 -2.57
N PRO A 9 -11.89 -8.19 -1.57
CA PRO A 9 -12.34 -8.37 -0.19
C PRO A 9 -13.84 -8.08 -0.02
N GLY A 10 -14.57 -7.84 -1.11
CA GLY A 10 -16.01 -7.58 -1.13
C GLY A 10 -16.35 -6.11 -1.38
N LYS A 11 -17.57 -5.86 -1.90
CA LYS A 11 -18.03 -4.54 -2.40
C LYS A 11 -17.80 -3.37 -1.45
N ALA A 12 -17.92 -3.58 -0.14
CA ALA A 12 -17.73 -2.53 0.86
C ALA A 12 -16.27 -2.04 0.96
N LEU A 13 -15.31 -2.85 0.54
CA LEU A 13 -13.87 -2.60 0.71
C LEU A 13 -13.14 -2.38 -0.63
N GLU A 14 -13.82 -2.56 -1.76
CA GLU A 14 -13.24 -2.44 -3.12
C GLU A 14 -12.64 -1.05 -3.40
N ALA A 15 -13.22 0.01 -2.84
CA ALA A 15 -12.68 1.37 -3.00
C ALA A 15 -11.28 1.56 -2.40
N ASN A 16 -10.87 0.66 -1.51
CA ASN A 16 -9.60 0.70 -0.79
C ASN A 16 -8.79 -0.59 -1.00
N TRP A 17 -9.01 -1.28 -2.12
CA TRP A 17 -8.33 -2.51 -2.47
C TRP A 17 -7.58 -2.37 -3.79
N LEU A 18 -6.39 -2.96 -3.84
CA LEU A 18 -5.63 -3.13 -5.08
C LEU A 18 -5.40 -4.63 -5.32
N PRO A 19 -5.67 -5.12 -6.54
CA PRO A 19 -5.35 -6.49 -6.90
C PRO A 19 -3.83 -6.70 -6.89
N ALA A 20 -3.39 -7.77 -6.21
CA ALA A 20 -2.00 -8.20 -6.16
C ALA A 20 -1.86 -9.65 -6.66
N PRO A 21 -0.71 -10.07 -7.21
CA PRO A 21 -0.52 -11.46 -7.64
C PRO A 21 -0.43 -12.42 -6.43
N GLU A 22 -0.64 -13.72 -6.67
CA GLU A 22 -0.41 -14.77 -5.65
C GLU A 22 1.09 -15.05 -5.42
N GLY A 23 1.96 -14.55 -6.30
CA GLY A 23 3.42 -14.66 -6.20
C GLY A 23 4.09 -13.42 -5.60
N PRO A 24 5.43 -13.41 -5.52
CA PRO A 24 6.18 -12.26 -5.03
C PRO A 24 5.87 -10.97 -5.79
N PHE A 25 5.75 -9.86 -5.06
CA PHE A 25 5.55 -8.53 -5.63
C PHE A 25 6.25 -7.47 -4.78
N SER A 26 6.33 -6.26 -5.32
CA SER A 26 6.84 -5.09 -4.61
C SER A 26 5.81 -3.97 -4.66
N VAL A 27 5.82 -3.12 -3.64
CA VAL A 27 4.97 -1.93 -3.56
C VAL A 27 5.86 -0.70 -3.66
N VAL A 28 5.47 0.24 -4.52
CA VAL A 28 6.16 1.51 -4.68
C VAL A 28 5.19 2.63 -4.34
N LEU A 29 5.53 3.43 -3.34
CA LEU A 29 4.78 4.64 -3.00
C LEU A 29 5.37 5.83 -3.76
N ARG A 30 4.51 6.63 -4.39
CA ARG A 30 4.91 7.89 -5.04
C ARG A 30 4.37 9.06 -4.22
N LEU A 31 5.24 9.99 -3.88
CA LEU A 31 4.88 11.24 -3.25
C LEU A 31 4.97 12.37 -4.28
N TYR A 32 3.91 13.14 -4.41
CA TYR A 32 3.86 14.31 -5.28
C TYR A 32 3.96 15.54 -4.40
N TRP A 33 5.00 16.34 -4.61
CA TRP A 33 5.34 17.48 -3.75
C TRP A 33 5.51 17.05 -2.27
N PRO A 34 6.47 16.14 -1.99
CA PRO A 34 6.69 15.65 -0.63
C PRO A 34 7.12 16.79 0.30
N LYS A 35 6.78 16.64 1.58
CA LYS A 35 7.34 17.48 2.63
C LYS A 35 8.83 17.15 2.85
N GLU A 36 9.54 18.06 3.51
CA GLU A 36 10.98 17.93 3.76
C GLU A 36 11.35 16.64 4.50
N GLU A 37 10.51 16.15 5.41
CA GLU A 37 10.79 14.94 6.18
C GLU A 37 10.89 13.70 5.28
N ALA A 38 10.09 13.65 4.22
CA ALA A 38 10.16 12.58 3.23
C ALA A 38 11.36 12.73 2.29
N LEU A 39 11.78 13.96 1.99
CA LEU A 39 13.01 14.22 1.22
C LEU A 39 14.28 13.91 2.02
N ALA A 40 14.26 14.19 3.32
CA ALA A 40 15.35 13.94 4.25
C ALA A 40 15.43 12.46 4.71
N GLY A 41 14.48 11.62 4.31
CA GLY A 41 14.43 10.20 4.68
C GLY A 41 14.10 9.95 6.16
N THR A 42 13.61 10.96 6.89
CA THR A 42 13.20 10.83 8.30
C THR A 42 11.74 10.40 8.44
N TRP A 43 10.93 10.61 7.41
CA TRP A 43 9.60 10.04 7.33
C TRP A 43 9.65 8.55 7.01
N ILE A 44 8.98 7.75 7.85
CA ILE A 44 8.90 6.31 7.69
C ILE A 44 7.68 5.95 6.85
N ILE A 45 7.90 5.14 5.82
CA ILE A 45 6.81 4.61 4.98
C ILE A 45 5.85 3.75 5.83
N PRO A 46 4.53 3.73 5.51
CA PRO A 46 3.60 2.84 6.20
C PRO A 46 4.00 1.37 6.04
N GLU A 47 3.92 0.63 7.15
CA GLU A 47 4.19 -0.81 7.15
C GLU A 47 3.12 -1.58 6.36
N ILE A 48 3.54 -2.62 5.65
CA ILE A 48 2.64 -3.58 5.02
C ILE A 48 2.50 -4.78 5.96
N MET A 49 1.31 -4.93 6.53
CA MET A 49 0.99 -6.03 7.44
C MET A 49 0.32 -7.18 6.70
N VAL A 50 0.79 -8.40 6.95
CA VAL A 50 0.08 -9.61 6.53
C VAL A 50 -1.09 -9.84 7.47
N LEU A 51 -2.30 -9.83 6.92
CA LEU A 51 -3.51 -10.19 7.66
C LEU A 51 -3.54 -11.71 7.84
N LYS A 52 -3.76 -12.16 9.08
CA LYS A 52 -3.95 -13.58 9.42
C LYS A 52 -5.41 -13.97 9.30
#